data_AF-A0A9P6GTV3-F1
#
_entry.id   AF-A0A9P6GTV3-F1
#
_cell.length_a   1.000
_cell.length_b   1.000
_cell.length_c   1.000
_cell.angle_alpha   90.00
_cell.angle_beta   90.00
_cell.angle_gamma   90.00
#
_symmetry.space_group_name_H-M   'P 1'
#
loop_
_entity.id
_entity.type
_entity.pdbx_description
1 polymer ?
#
loop_
_entity_poly.entity_id
_entity_poly.type
_entity_poly.pdbx_seq_one_letter_code
_entity_poly.pdbx_strand_id
1 'polypeptide(L)'
;MASADGPDHVPRYGGFSRFELELEFVQCLANPAYLNYLAQQKILDKPDFVAYLGYLQYFKDPEYSKFLHHPGPTLRALQLLQQERFRTGILNPSLFQFMTVEGLKNAVPPNDKE
;
A
#
# COMPACT_ATOMS: atom_id res chain seq x y z
N MET A 1 -23.94 32.22 13.27
CA MET A 1 -23.77 30.82 12.83
C MET A 1 -23.20 30.88 11.43
N ALA A 2 -21.88 30.72 11.28
CA ALA A 2 -21.21 30.83 9.98
C ALA A 2 -21.26 29.47 9.27
N SER A 3 -21.78 29.50 8.05
CA SER A 3 -21.95 28.36 7.16
C SER A 3 -20.60 27.67 6.88
N ALA A 4 -20.50 26.38 7.20
CA ALA A 4 -19.29 25.57 7.04
C ALA A 4 -19.18 24.92 5.64
N ASP A 5 -19.82 25.49 4.62
CA ASP A 5 -19.95 24.87 3.31
C ASP A 5 -19.48 25.83 2.21
N GLY A 6 -18.16 25.85 2.00
CA GLY A 6 -17.53 26.41 0.82
C GLY A 6 -17.13 25.27 -0.13
N PRO A 7 -16.95 25.54 -1.43
CA PRO A 7 -16.75 24.52 -2.49
C PRO A 7 -15.50 23.64 -2.33
N ASP A 8 -14.63 23.93 -1.36
CA ASP A 8 -13.34 23.27 -1.14
C ASP A 8 -13.30 22.38 0.13
N HIS A 9 -14.46 22.04 0.72
CA HIS A 9 -14.50 21.20 1.92
C HIS A 9 -14.23 19.72 1.58
N VAL A 10 -12.94 19.35 1.52
CA VAL A 10 -12.53 17.94 1.50
C VAL A 10 -13.00 17.30 2.81
N PRO A 11 -13.89 16.28 2.77
CA PRO A 11 -14.36 15.62 3.98
C PRO A 11 -13.17 15.09 4.79
N ARG A 12 -13.10 15.48 6.06
CA ARG A 12 -12.08 14.99 7.00
C ARG A 12 -12.64 13.85 7.84
N TYR A 13 -11.88 12.78 7.97
CA TYR A 13 -12.20 11.61 8.76
C TYR A 13 -11.23 11.55 9.95
N GLY A 14 -11.75 11.79 11.17
CA GLY A 14 -10.89 11.81 12.37
C GLY A 14 -9.80 12.89 12.34
N GLY A 15 -9.97 13.94 11.53
CA GLY A 15 -8.99 15.02 11.35
C GLY A 15 -8.11 14.88 10.09
N PHE A 16 -8.09 13.70 9.47
CA PHE A 16 -7.29 13.41 8.28
C PHE A 16 -8.10 13.54 7.00
N SER A 17 -7.43 14.03 5.95
CA SER A 17 -7.95 14.00 4.58
C SER A 17 -7.95 12.57 4.04
N ARG A 18 -8.80 12.34 3.03
CA ARG A 18 -8.80 11.08 2.29
C ARG A 18 -7.42 10.72 1.73
N PHE A 19 -6.68 11.71 1.23
CA PHE A 19 -5.34 11.50 0.69
C PHE A 19 -4.36 10.98 1.76
N GLU A 20 -4.36 11.56 2.96
CA GLU A 20 -3.48 11.11 4.05
C GLU A 20 -3.78 9.67 4.45
N LEU A 21 -5.06 9.31 4.54
CA LEU A 21 -5.48 7.93 4.84
C LEU A 21 -5.08 6.96 3.73
N GLU A 22 -5.25 7.34 2.47
CA GLU A 22 -4.83 6.53 1.31
C GLU A 22 -3.32 6.37 1.29
N LEU A 23 -2.56 7.42 1.59
CA LEU A 23 -1.11 7.42 1.64
C LEU A 23 -0.58 6.48 2.72
N GLU A 24 -1.10 6.57 3.95
CA GLU A 24 -0.74 5.64 5.04
C GLU A 24 -1.09 4.20 4.68
N PHE A 25 -2.30 3.97 4.16
CA PHE A 25 -2.75 2.66 3.74
C PHE A 25 -1.84 2.05 2.66
N VAL A 26 -1.50 2.81 1.62
CA VAL A 26 -0.63 2.36 0.54
C VAL A 26 0.76 2.02 1.06
N GLN A 27 1.31 2.81 1.99
CA GLN A 27 2.59 2.50 2.63
C GLN A 27 2.55 1.22 3.47
N CYS A 28 1.43 0.90 4.12
CA CYS A 28 1.27 -0.37 4.83
C CYS A 28 1.32 -1.59 3.91
N LEU A 29 0.99 -1.45 2.61
CA LEU A 29 1.05 -2.56 1.65
C LEU A 29 2.48 -3.05 1.38
N ALA A 30 3.51 -2.26 1.71
CA ALA A 30 4.89 -2.72 1.63
C ALA A 30 5.22 -3.82 2.66
N ASN A 31 4.41 -3.95 3.73
CA ASN A 31 4.63 -4.94 4.77
C ASN A 31 4.02 -6.31 4.39
N PRO A 32 4.84 -7.37 4.21
CA PRO A 32 4.33 -8.70 3.86
C PRO A 32 3.41 -9.31 4.93
N ALA A 33 3.60 -8.99 6.22
CA ALA A 33 2.72 -9.47 7.29
C ALA A 33 1.31 -8.87 7.18
N TYR A 34 1.23 -7.59 6.79
CA TYR A 34 -0.04 -6.93 6.56
C TYR A 34 -0.75 -7.50 5.33
N LEU A 35 -0.03 -7.73 4.24
CA LEU A 35 -0.59 -8.39 3.06
C LEU A 35 -1.10 -9.80 3.37
N ASN A 36 -0.35 -10.57 4.16
CA ASN A 36 -0.77 -11.90 4.58
C ASN A 36 -2.04 -11.87 5.44
N TYR A 37 -2.14 -10.92 6.37
CA TYR A 37 -3.37 -10.68 7.14
C TYR A 37 -4.57 -10.37 6.24
N LEU A 38 -4.42 -9.46 5.27
CA LEU A 38 -5.50 -9.12 4.33
C LEU A 38 -5.93 -10.34 3.47
N ALA A 39 -4.96 -11.17 3.06
CA ALA A 39 -5.21 -12.39 2.31
C ALA A 39 -5.97 -13.42 3.16
N GLN A 40 -5.59 -13.63 4.42
CA GLN A 40 -6.27 -14.56 5.33
C GLN A 40 -7.74 -14.17 5.57
N GLN A 41 -8.02 -12.87 5.63
CA GLN A 41 -9.38 -12.33 5.79
C GLN A 41 -10.20 -12.35 4.48
N LYS A 42 -9.63 -12.88 3.38
CA LYS A 42 -10.25 -12.89 2.04
C LYS A 42 -10.67 -11.49 1.55
N ILE A 43 -10.01 -10.44 2.05
CA ILE A 43 -10.28 -9.06 1.64
C ILE A 43 -9.76 -8.84 0.22
N LEU A 44 -8.59 -9.41 -0.10
CA LEU A 44 -7.97 -9.33 -1.43
C LEU A 44 -8.77 -10.03 -2.53
N ASP A 45 -9.73 -10.90 -2.18
CA ASP A 45 -10.58 -11.61 -3.13
C ASP A 45 -11.80 -10.79 -3.55
N LYS A 46 -12.15 -9.75 -2.78
CA LYS A 46 -13.34 -8.93 -3.04
C LYS A 46 -13.11 -8.05 -4.27
N PRO A 47 -14.01 -8.08 -5.28
CA PRO A 47 -13.83 -7.30 -6.50
C PRO A 47 -13.77 -5.79 -6.23
N ASP A 48 -14.59 -5.30 -5.29
CA ASP A 48 -14.60 -3.89 -4.89
C ASP A 48 -13.26 -3.44 -4.30
N PHE A 49 -12.61 -4.32 -3.54
CA PHE A 49 -11.30 -4.02 -2.94
C PHE A 49 -10.19 -4.04 -4.01
N VAL A 50 -10.25 -4.96 -4.96
CA VAL A 50 -9.31 -5.00 -6.09
C VAL A 50 -9.45 -3.75 -6.96
N ALA A 51 -10.68 -3.31 -7.23
CA ALA A 51 -10.96 -2.07 -7.93
C ALA A 51 -10.39 -0.86 -7.17
N TYR A 52 -10.51 -0.86 -5.84
CA TYR A 52 -9.90 0.18 -5.00
C TYR A 52 -8.37 0.18 -5.07
N LEU A 53 -7.73 -0.99 -5.01
CA LEU A 53 -6.28 -1.10 -5.24
C LEU A 53 -5.89 -0.63 -6.66
N GLY A 54 -6.77 -0.83 -7.64
CA GLY A 54 -6.61 -0.32 -9.00
C GLY A 54 -6.65 1.20 -9.05
N TYR A 55 -7.61 1.81 -8.35
CA TYR A 55 -7.70 3.25 -8.16
C TYR A 55 -6.44 3.82 -7.51
N LEU A 56 -5.92 3.19 -6.45
CA LEU A 56 -4.72 3.65 -5.73
C LEU A 56 -3.43 3.62 -6.58
N GLN A 57 -3.46 3.07 -7.80
CA GLN A 57 -2.28 3.10 -8.68
C GLN A 57 -1.89 4.52 -9.13
N TYR A 58 -2.71 5.54 -8.89
CA TYR A 58 -2.32 6.94 -9.10
C TYR A 58 -1.08 7.34 -8.27
N PHE A 59 -0.80 6.67 -7.15
CA PHE A 59 0.42 6.90 -6.36
C PHE A 59 1.73 6.61 -7.13
N LYS A 60 1.66 5.96 -8.30
CA LYS A 60 2.81 5.78 -9.19
C LYS A 60 3.26 7.07 -9.85
N ASP A 61 2.35 8.03 -10.03
CA ASP A 61 2.71 9.26 -10.72
C ASP A 61 3.71 10.07 -9.87
N PRO A 62 4.69 10.76 -10.50
CA PRO A 62 5.71 11.53 -9.79
C PRO A 62 5.13 12.58 -8.82
N GLU A 63 3.95 13.09 -9.13
CA GLU A 63 3.24 14.07 -8.31
C GLU A 63 2.91 13.53 -6.91
N TYR A 64 2.61 12.23 -6.79
CA TYR A 64 2.17 11.58 -5.55
C TYR A 64 3.26 10.69 -4.94
N SER A 65 4.06 10.01 -5.76
CA SER A 65 5.08 9.08 -5.28
C SER A 65 6.15 9.74 -4.39
N LYS A 66 6.36 11.05 -4.53
CA LYS A 66 7.25 11.85 -3.67
C LYS A 66 6.86 11.85 -2.18
N PHE A 67 5.60 11.53 -1.86
CA PHE A 67 5.11 11.47 -0.49
C PHE A 67 5.31 10.08 0.15
N LEU A 68 5.72 9.07 -0.63
CA LEU A 68 5.96 7.72 -0.11
C LEU A 68 7.35 7.65 0.55
N HIS A 69 7.43 7.09 1.76
CA HIS A 69 8.74 6.88 2.42
C HIS A 69 9.60 5.85 1.68
N HIS A 70 8.96 4.79 1.17
CA HIS A 70 9.62 3.70 0.45
C HIS A 70 8.89 3.42 -0.87
N PRO A 71 9.06 4.26 -1.90
CA PRO A 71 8.29 4.16 -3.14
C PRO A 71 8.48 2.83 -3.85
N GLY A 72 9.71 2.27 -3.86
CA GLY A 72 10.00 1.00 -4.53
C GLY A 72 9.16 -0.18 -4.01
N PRO A 73 9.32 -0.58 -2.73
CA PRO A 73 8.55 -1.68 -2.15
C PRO A 73 7.04 -1.47 -2.21
N THR A 74 6.58 -0.25 -1.89
CA THR A 74 5.16 0.11 -1.87
C THR A 74 4.50 -0.02 -3.25
N LEU A 75 5.09 0.61 -4.27
CA LEU A 75 4.56 0.57 -5.63
C LEU A 75 4.65 -0.84 -6.22
N ARG A 76 5.70 -1.59 -5.90
CA ARG A 76 5.83 -3.00 -6.32
C ARG A 76 4.73 -3.86 -5.71
N ALA A 77 4.45 -3.72 -4.41
CA ALA A 77 3.36 -4.46 -3.76
C ALA A 77 2.01 -4.13 -4.41
N LEU A 78 1.73 -2.83 -4.63
CA LEU A 78 0.49 -2.38 -5.25
C LEU A 78 0.30 -2.94 -6.67
N GLN A 79 1.38 -3.01 -7.47
CA GLN A 79 1.36 -3.65 -8.79
C GLN A 79 1.10 -5.15 -8.72
N LEU A 80 1.77 -5.86 -7.81
CA LEU A 80 1.62 -7.30 -7.66
C LEU A 80 0.21 -7.68 -7.19
N LEU A 81 -0.41 -6.88 -6.33
CA LEU A 81 -1.77 -7.11 -5.84
C LEU A 81 -2.84 -7.07 -6.95
N GLN A 82 -2.58 -6.46 -8.09
CA GLN A 82 -3.47 -6.53 -9.25
C GLN A 82 -3.51 -7.94 -9.86
N GLN A 83 -2.48 -8.75 -9.62
CA GLN A 83 -2.40 -10.12 -10.12
C GLN A 83 -3.09 -11.07 -9.14
N GLU A 84 -4.16 -11.74 -9.59
CA GLU A 84 -4.88 -12.72 -8.79
C GLU A 84 -3.97 -13.85 -8.26
N ARG A 85 -3.03 -14.31 -9.10
CA ARG A 85 -2.03 -15.31 -8.71
C ARG A 85 -1.20 -14.88 -7.51
N PHE A 86 -0.89 -13.58 -7.40
CA PHE A 86 -0.13 -13.06 -6.26
C PHE A 86 -1.01 -12.96 -5.02
N ARG A 87 -2.24 -12.47 -5.16
CA ARG A 87 -3.21 -12.36 -4.04
C ARG A 87 -3.43 -13.70 -3.34
N THR A 88 -3.63 -14.75 -4.13
CA THR A 88 -3.75 -16.13 -3.63
C THR A 88 -2.41 -16.70 -3.16
N GLY A 89 -1.32 -16.36 -3.85
CA GLY A 89 0.03 -16.82 -3.54
C GLY A 89 0.58 -16.30 -2.21
N ILE A 90 0.15 -15.12 -1.71
CA ILE A 90 0.62 -14.54 -0.45
C ILE A 90 0.37 -15.45 0.76
N LEU A 91 -0.65 -16.32 0.70
CA LEU A 91 -0.94 -17.30 1.74
C LEU A 91 0.12 -18.42 1.80
N ASN A 92 0.91 -18.60 0.75
CA ASN A 92 1.97 -19.59 0.71
C ASN A 92 3.12 -19.18 1.67
N PRO A 93 3.47 -20.02 2.66
CA PRO A 93 4.54 -19.71 3.62
C PRO A 93 5.88 -19.40 2.97
N SER A 94 6.23 -20.08 1.87
CA SER A 94 7.50 -19.86 1.16
C SER A 94 7.55 -18.50 0.49
N LEU A 95 6.44 -18.04 -0.10
CA LEU A 95 6.36 -16.71 -0.69
C LEU A 95 6.43 -15.63 0.39
N PHE A 96 5.70 -15.82 1.49
CA PHE A 96 5.71 -14.91 2.63
C PHE A 96 7.12 -14.74 3.22
N GLN A 97 7.83 -15.86 3.44
CA GLN A 97 9.21 -15.82 3.93
C GLN A 97 10.13 -15.10 2.95
N PHE A 98 10.01 -15.38 1.66
CA PHE A 98 10.80 -14.70 0.62
C PHE A 98 10.59 -13.19 0.65
N MET A 99 9.33 -12.72 0.68
CA MET A 99 9.02 -11.29 0.75
C MET A 99 9.55 -10.64 2.03
N THR A 100 9.51 -11.35 3.16
CA THR A 100 10.04 -10.86 4.44
C THR A 100 11.55 -10.69 4.36
N VAL A 101 12.27 -11.70 3.85
CA VAL A 101 13.73 -11.65 3.70
C VAL A 101 14.15 -10.57 2.71
N GLU A 102 13.48 -10.45 1.56
CA GLU A 102 13.76 -9.40 0.58
C GLU A 102 13.46 -8.00 1.13
N GLY A 103 12.38 -7.84 1.90
CA GLY A 103 12.07 -6.59 2.60
C GLY A 103 13.18 -6.19 3.57
N LEU A 104 13.69 -7.15 4.37
CA LEU A 104 14.80 -6.91 5.29
C LEU A 104 16.09 -6.54 4.56
N LYS A 105 16.46 -7.25 3.48
CA LYS A 105 17.66 -6.94 2.70
C LYS A 105 17.64 -5.52 2.12
N ASN A 106 16.49 -5.08 1.61
CA ASN A 106 16.35 -3.74 1.05
C ASN A 106 16.32 -2.62 2.12
N ALA A 107 16.05 -2.98 3.39
CA ALA A 107 16.06 -2.04 4.51
C ALA A 107 17.46 -1.87 5.13
N VAL A 108 18.38 -2.81 4.90
CA VAL A 108 19.77 -2.69 5.33
C VAL A 108 20.54 -1.88 4.28
N PRO A 109 21.07 -0.70 4.63
CA PRO A 109 21.91 0.04 3.69
C PRO A 109 23.14 -0.81 3.33
N PRO A 110 23.65 -0.74 2.08
CA PRO A 110 24.90 -1.41 1.73
C PRO A 110 25.97 -0.97 2.72
N ASN A 111 26.67 -1.95 3.29
CA ASN A 111 27.76 -1.69 4.20
C ASN A 111 28.94 -1.21 3.35
N ASP A 112 28.99 0.08 3.05
CA ASP A 112 30.12 0.72 2.38
C ASP A 112 31.29 0.75 3.37
N LYS A 113 31.97 -0.40 3.46
CA LYS A 113 33.30 -0.53 4.06
C LYS A 113 34.22 -1.14 3.03
N GLU A 114 34.81 -0.27 2.20
CA GLU A 114 36.16 -0.42 1.64
C GLU A 114 36.72 0.97 1.30
#